data_AF-A0A7J6S223-F1
#
_entry.id   AF-A0A7J6S223-F1
#
_cell.length_a   1.000
_cell.length_b   1.000
_cell.length_c   1.000
_cell.angle_alpha   90.00
_cell.angle_beta   90.00
_cell.angle_gamma   90.00
#
_symmetry.space_group_name_H-M   'P 1'
#
loop_
_entity.id
_entity.type
_entity.pdbx_description
1 polymer ?
#
loop_
_entity_poly.entity_id
_entity_poly.type
_entity_poly.pdbx_seq_one_letter_code
_entity_poly.pdbx_strand_id
1 'polypeptide(L)'
;MPDIFSPLRSTTKMTGMEFVGVLAFIIGFYNVILIGGVGYLTRDWPRNGEVFWGFEDGLWDHPEPNYKILPWVAEFYAVVSAIPLAGMTLLYQALRYRYDKVVLVLCVMDVWMYTCAFFSHMTLYPPLNAVTLTSVLTNSLYTFFVYSWMAGGPLKSTPVRAIVTIAAWLVIVQCVRTVPAMFGHRGGVPALLVIQVPAVIAATLGAAWMRHSCAEREKATYGPLLLAGALLVLAMGVSVIEVVYGQYCQDRYFGNFPVFHVIIHTLEQIGIYLYGVMVASIRHTINEPRKGAKLEYCGGWLPYLRLAADSSKGVEKAAVNVVADDSPRGGSGRYNLRKRVTKTPTTGSEGATDESTTTE
;
A
#
# COMPACT_ATOMS: atom_id res chain seq x y z
N MET A 1 -11.80 -23.43 -16.64
CA MET A 1 -12.02 -23.42 -15.18
C MET A 1 -13.06 -22.37 -14.86
N PRO A 2 -14.15 -22.69 -14.13
CA PRO A 2 -15.10 -21.69 -13.66
C PRO A 2 -14.38 -20.65 -12.78
N ASP A 3 -14.76 -19.40 -12.93
CA ASP A 3 -14.14 -18.26 -12.29
C ASP A 3 -14.59 -18.19 -10.82
N ILE A 4 -13.81 -18.75 -9.91
CA ILE A 4 -14.14 -18.88 -8.47
C ILE A 4 -14.48 -17.51 -7.83
N PHE A 5 -14.03 -16.41 -8.42
CA PHE A 5 -14.27 -15.05 -7.94
C PHE A 5 -15.48 -14.37 -8.59
N SER A 6 -16.27 -15.06 -9.42
CA SER A 6 -17.48 -14.50 -10.01
C SER A 6 -18.47 -13.90 -8.99
N PRO A 7 -18.66 -14.47 -7.77
CA PRO A 7 -19.63 -13.93 -6.81
C PRO A 7 -19.23 -12.58 -6.20
N LEU A 8 -17.94 -12.26 -6.17
CA LEU A 8 -17.43 -11.00 -5.58
C LEU A 8 -17.52 -9.81 -6.54
N ARG A 9 -17.92 -10.03 -7.79
CA ARG A 9 -17.88 -9.01 -8.84
C ARG A 9 -18.99 -8.01 -8.67
N SER A 10 -18.61 -6.75 -8.59
CA SER A 10 -19.57 -5.66 -8.66
C SER A 10 -18.96 -4.44 -9.30
N THR A 11 -19.78 -3.73 -10.06
CA THR A 11 -19.44 -2.48 -10.73
C THR A 11 -20.11 -1.29 -10.09
N THR A 12 -20.95 -1.56 -9.08
CA THR A 12 -21.63 -0.54 -8.29
C THR A 12 -20.65 0.12 -7.33
N LYS A 13 -21.02 1.33 -6.90
CA LYS A 13 -20.31 2.04 -5.86
C LYS A 13 -20.33 1.22 -4.58
N MET A 14 -19.19 1.15 -3.89
CA MET A 14 -19.12 0.55 -2.57
C MET A 14 -19.89 1.45 -1.60
N THR A 15 -20.82 0.86 -0.85
CA THR A 15 -21.61 1.58 0.15
C THR A 15 -20.87 1.59 1.50
N GLY A 16 -21.20 2.55 2.37
CA GLY A 16 -20.65 2.59 3.74
C GLY A 16 -20.97 1.32 4.53
N MET A 17 -22.19 0.79 4.37
CA MET A 17 -22.61 -0.46 5.02
C MET A 17 -21.84 -1.67 4.53
N GLU A 18 -21.57 -1.73 3.23
CA GLU A 18 -20.74 -2.81 2.66
C GLU A 18 -19.33 -2.78 3.24
N PHE A 19 -18.72 -1.59 3.29
CA PHE A 19 -17.39 -1.42 3.87
C PHE A 19 -17.34 -1.82 5.35
N VAL A 20 -18.31 -1.35 6.16
CA VAL A 20 -18.44 -1.73 7.57
C VAL A 20 -18.63 -3.25 7.72
N GLY A 21 -19.42 -3.87 6.84
CA GLY A 21 -19.61 -5.32 6.82
C GLY A 21 -18.30 -6.08 6.54
N VAL A 22 -17.47 -5.59 5.62
CA VAL A 22 -16.14 -6.16 5.33
C VAL A 22 -15.23 -6.04 6.55
N LEU A 23 -15.17 -4.87 7.18
CA LEU A 23 -14.37 -4.68 8.40
C LEU A 23 -14.84 -5.61 9.54
N ALA A 24 -16.14 -5.67 9.79
CA ALA A 24 -16.72 -6.53 10.81
C ALA A 24 -16.42 -8.01 10.54
N PHE A 25 -16.48 -8.45 9.28
CA PHE A 25 -16.10 -9.80 8.89
C PHE A 25 -14.62 -10.10 9.18
N ILE A 26 -13.71 -9.19 8.80
CA ILE A 26 -12.27 -9.37 9.02
C ILE A 26 -11.99 -9.46 10.54
N ILE A 27 -12.52 -8.52 11.31
CA ILE A 27 -12.36 -8.50 12.77
C ILE A 27 -12.93 -9.79 13.38
N GLY A 28 -14.14 -10.17 13.01
CA GLY A 28 -14.79 -11.38 13.50
C GLY A 28 -13.99 -12.64 13.18
N PHE A 29 -13.50 -12.78 11.95
CA PHE A 29 -12.69 -13.92 11.52
C PHE A 29 -11.40 -14.06 12.33
N TYR A 30 -10.63 -12.98 12.49
CA TYR A 30 -9.38 -13.01 13.27
C TYR A 30 -9.64 -13.25 14.77
N ASN A 31 -10.73 -12.71 15.32
CA ASN A 31 -11.11 -12.99 16.71
C ASN A 31 -11.54 -14.45 16.92
N VAL A 32 -12.26 -15.06 15.96
CA VAL A 32 -12.60 -16.49 16.00
C VAL A 32 -11.34 -17.36 15.97
N ILE A 33 -10.34 -17.00 15.16
CA ILE A 33 -9.04 -17.69 15.17
C ILE A 33 -8.34 -17.51 16.53
N LEU A 34 -8.27 -16.28 17.04
CA LEU A 34 -7.53 -15.94 18.26
C LEU A 34 -8.13 -16.57 19.52
N ILE A 35 -9.45 -16.42 19.70
CA ILE A 35 -10.17 -16.82 20.91
C ILE A 35 -10.64 -18.27 20.78
N GLY A 36 -11.22 -18.62 19.63
CA GLY A 36 -11.77 -19.94 19.38
C GLY A 36 -10.69 -20.94 19.01
N GLY A 37 -9.97 -20.70 17.92
CA GLY A 37 -8.98 -21.64 17.37
C GLY A 37 -7.79 -21.85 18.31
N VAL A 38 -7.04 -20.79 18.59
CA VAL A 38 -5.85 -20.87 19.46
C VAL A 38 -6.27 -21.23 20.88
N GLY A 39 -7.25 -20.54 21.46
CA GLY A 39 -7.72 -20.84 22.82
C GLY A 39 -8.20 -22.27 23.02
N TYR A 40 -8.82 -22.90 22.02
CA TYR A 40 -9.20 -24.31 22.08
C TYR A 40 -7.97 -25.23 22.03
N LEU A 41 -7.03 -24.98 21.12
CA LEU A 41 -5.81 -25.77 20.96
C LEU A 41 -4.90 -25.69 22.19
N THR A 42 -4.96 -24.59 22.94
CA THR A 42 -4.09 -24.32 24.08
C THR A 42 -4.75 -24.55 25.43
N ARG A 43 -6.00 -25.04 25.46
CA ARG A 43 -6.80 -25.16 26.68
C ARG A 43 -6.15 -26.03 27.77
N ASP A 44 -5.42 -27.06 27.35
CA ASP A 44 -4.84 -28.09 28.22
C ASP A 44 -3.35 -27.82 28.53
N TRP A 45 -2.79 -26.71 28.04
CA TRP A 45 -1.39 -26.35 28.32
C TRP A 45 -1.22 -25.85 29.77
N PRO A 46 -0.14 -26.22 30.49
CA PRO A 46 0.09 -25.79 31.86
C PRO A 46 0.15 -24.27 31.96
N ARG A 47 -0.55 -23.71 32.96
CA ARG A 47 -0.62 -22.26 33.21
C ARG A 47 0.27 -21.84 34.39
N ASN A 48 1.37 -22.55 34.61
CA ASN A 48 2.15 -22.53 35.86
C ASN A 48 2.98 -21.25 36.09
N GLY A 49 2.52 -20.09 35.62
CA GLY A 49 3.24 -18.82 35.74
C GLY A 49 4.47 -18.72 34.83
N GLU A 50 4.71 -19.70 33.96
CA GLU A 50 5.74 -19.66 32.94
C GLU A 50 5.25 -18.93 31.69
N VAL A 51 6.17 -18.23 31.02
CA VAL A 51 5.96 -17.57 29.74
C VAL A 51 5.46 -18.57 28.71
N PHE A 52 4.23 -18.38 28.21
CA PHE A 52 3.53 -19.42 27.43
C PHE A 52 4.29 -19.85 26.17
N TRP A 53 4.81 -18.90 25.39
CA TRP A 53 5.62 -19.21 24.19
C TRP A 53 7.13 -19.27 24.48
N GLY A 54 7.57 -18.80 25.65
CA GLY A 54 8.99 -18.78 26.05
C GLY A 54 9.88 -17.72 25.38
N PHE A 55 9.30 -16.66 24.79
CA PHE A 55 10.05 -15.64 24.01
C PHE A 55 9.96 -14.19 24.57
N GLU A 56 9.61 -14.01 25.85
CA GLU A 56 9.63 -12.69 26.50
C GLU A 56 11.04 -12.08 26.58
N ASP A 57 11.11 -10.75 26.73
CA ASP A 57 12.33 -9.97 26.88
C ASP A 57 13.33 -10.11 25.71
N GLY A 58 12.82 -10.55 24.57
CA GLY A 58 13.55 -10.70 23.32
C GLY A 58 13.96 -9.36 22.68
N LEU A 59 14.69 -9.45 21.58
CA LEU A 59 15.11 -8.27 20.80
C LEU A 59 13.93 -7.43 20.30
N TRP A 60 12.75 -8.03 20.17
CA TRP A 60 11.56 -7.46 19.51
C TRP A 60 10.40 -7.22 20.47
N ASP A 61 10.63 -7.29 21.78
CA ASP A 61 9.59 -7.09 22.78
C ASP A 61 9.22 -5.60 22.89
N HIS A 62 7.92 -5.27 22.80
CA HIS A 62 7.43 -3.91 22.95
C HIS A 62 7.15 -3.59 24.43
N PRO A 63 6.89 -2.32 24.78
CA PRO A 63 6.52 -1.97 26.15
C PRO A 63 5.18 -2.57 26.62
N GLU A 64 4.39 -3.22 25.75
CA GLU A 64 3.13 -3.85 26.16
C GLU A 64 3.36 -5.01 27.15
N PRO A 65 2.63 -5.07 28.28
CA PRO A 65 2.76 -6.18 29.21
C PRO A 65 2.31 -7.53 28.61
N ASN A 66 3.23 -8.48 28.62
CA ASN A 66 3.02 -9.81 28.03
C ASN A 66 2.01 -10.68 28.82
N TYR A 67 1.14 -11.39 28.09
CA TYR A 67 0.18 -12.40 28.57
C TYR A 67 -0.80 -11.92 29.65
N LYS A 68 -1.07 -10.61 29.74
CA LYS A 68 -1.97 -10.05 30.78
C LYS A 68 -3.45 -10.26 30.52
N ILE A 69 -3.87 -10.25 29.25
CA ILE A 69 -5.29 -10.38 28.88
C ILE A 69 -5.64 -11.83 28.56
N LEU A 70 -4.85 -12.48 27.70
CA LEU A 70 -5.01 -13.90 27.35
C LEU A 70 -3.66 -14.61 27.56
N PRO A 71 -3.65 -15.82 28.16
CA PRO A 71 -2.41 -16.48 28.55
C PRO A 71 -1.60 -17.03 27.36
N TRP A 72 -2.16 -17.11 26.15
CA TRP A 72 -1.47 -17.54 24.93
C TRP A 72 -1.21 -16.39 23.94
N VAL A 73 -1.46 -15.15 24.35
CA VAL A 73 -1.24 -13.94 23.54
C VAL A 73 -0.30 -13.03 24.32
N ALA A 74 0.92 -12.85 23.82
CA ALA A 74 1.90 -11.99 24.47
C ALA A 74 1.40 -10.54 24.51
N GLU A 75 1.34 -9.87 23.36
CA GLU A 75 0.97 -8.45 23.27
C GLU A 75 -0.47 -8.31 22.74
N PHE A 76 -1.47 -8.47 23.62
CA PHE A 76 -2.87 -8.54 23.24
C PHE A 76 -3.37 -7.34 22.41
N TYR A 77 -3.07 -6.12 22.84
CA TYR A 77 -3.51 -4.91 22.15
C TYR A 77 -2.76 -4.71 20.83
N ALA A 78 -1.47 -5.05 20.77
CA ALA A 78 -0.71 -5.11 19.54
C ALA A 78 -1.33 -6.12 18.54
N VAL A 79 -1.68 -7.32 18.99
CA VAL A 79 -2.35 -8.35 18.16
C VAL A 79 -3.68 -7.84 17.59
N VAL A 80 -4.53 -7.24 18.43
CA VAL A 80 -5.85 -6.74 17.99
C VAL A 80 -5.70 -5.58 16.99
N SER A 81 -4.73 -4.69 17.21
CA SER A 81 -4.45 -3.58 16.30
C SER A 81 -3.68 -3.99 15.02
N ALA A 82 -2.99 -5.14 15.05
CA ALA A 82 -2.30 -5.74 13.90
C ALA A 82 -3.20 -6.65 13.03
N ILE A 83 -4.48 -6.84 13.38
CA ILE A 83 -5.46 -7.50 12.49
C ILE A 83 -5.37 -6.84 11.10
N PRO A 84 -5.28 -7.60 9.98
CA PRO A 84 -4.97 -7.07 8.65
C PRO A 84 -6.13 -6.30 7.99
N LEU A 85 -6.65 -5.26 8.65
CA LEU A 85 -7.78 -4.47 8.17
C LEU A 85 -7.45 -3.82 6.82
N ALA A 86 -6.31 -3.14 6.72
CA ALA A 86 -5.86 -2.51 5.49
C ALA A 86 -5.66 -3.53 4.36
N GLY A 87 -4.86 -4.56 4.60
CA GLY A 87 -4.54 -5.59 3.60
C GLY A 87 -5.78 -6.33 3.09
N MET A 88 -6.64 -6.82 3.98
CA MET A 88 -7.83 -7.59 3.60
C MET A 88 -8.88 -6.72 2.90
N THR A 89 -9.02 -5.47 3.33
CA THR A 89 -9.90 -4.50 2.64
C THR A 89 -9.39 -4.20 1.23
N LEU A 90 -8.09 -3.96 1.07
CA LEU A 90 -7.47 -3.75 -0.24
C LEU A 90 -7.65 -4.97 -1.14
N LEU A 91 -7.45 -6.18 -0.60
CA LEU A 91 -7.67 -7.43 -1.32
C LEU A 91 -9.13 -7.58 -1.74
N TYR A 92 -10.08 -7.29 -0.84
CA TYR A 92 -11.50 -7.29 -1.17
C TYR A 92 -11.81 -6.34 -2.33
N GLN A 93 -11.30 -5.10 -2.29
CA GLN A 93 -11.48 -4.13 -3.39
C GLN A 93 -10.84 -4.62 -4.70
N ALA A 94 -9.64 -5.19 -4.62
CA ALA A 94 -8.93 -5.71 -5.79
C ALA A 94 -9.69 -6.85 -6.47
N LEU A 95 -10.27 -7.76 -5.68
CA LEU A 95 -11.12 -8.84 -6.17
C LEU A 95 -12.46 -8.30 -6.72
N ARG A 96 -13.11 -7.41 -5.97
CA ARG A 96 -14.41 -6.83 -6.33
C ARG A 96 -14.36 -6.08 -7.66
N TYR A 97 -13.35 -5.23 -7.82
CA TYR A 97 -13.20 -4.36 -8.99
C TYR A 97 -12.23 -4.91 -10.04
N ARG A 98 -11.72 -6.14 -9.87
CA ARG A 98 -10.82 -6.82 -10.83
C ARG A 98 -9.59 -5.98 -11.17
N TYR A 99 -8.90 -5.49 -10.14
CA TYR A 99 -7.58 -4.89 -10.33
C TYR A 99 -6.66 -5.87 -11.06
N ASP A 100 -5.62 -5.35 -11.71
CA ASP A 100 -4.67 -6.24 -12.37
C ASP A 100 -3.87 -7.09 -11.37
N LYS A 101 -3.15 -8.05 -11.93
CA LYS A 101 -2.29 -8.95 -11.16
C LYS A 101 -1.22 -8.18 -10.38
N VAL A 102 -0.74 -7.07 -10.92
CA VAL A 102 0.32 -6.28 -10.31
C VAL A 102 -0.15 -5.71 -8.98
N VAL A 103 -1.34 -5.10 -8.94
CA VAL A 103 -1.93 -4.57 -7.70
C VAL A 103 -2.40 -5.71 -6.80
N LEU A 104 -2.97 -6.78 -7.36
CA LEU A 104 -3.43 -7.94 -6.57
C LEU A 104 -2.28 -8.57 -5.77
N VAL A 105 -1.10 -8.71 -6.37
CA VAL A 105 0.11 -9.21 -5.67
C VAL A 105 0.44 -8.33 -4.48
N LEU A 106 0.40 -7.00 -4.64
CA LEU A 106 0.65 -6.06 -3.54
C LEU A 106 -0.37 -6.25 -2.40
N CYS A 107 -1.67 -6.35 -2.73
CA CYS A 107 -2.70 -6.59 -1.71
C CYS A 107 -2.49 -7.92 -0.96
N VAL A 108 -2.09 -8.98 -1.66
CA VAL A 108 -1.76 -10.28 -1.03
C VAL A 108 -0.54 -10.16 -0.12
N MET A 109 0.49 -9.41 -0.55
CA MET A 109 1.67 -9.17 0.27
C MET A 109 1.35 -8.33 1.53
N ASP A 110 0.44 -7.35 1.44
CA ASP A 110 -0.05 -6.59 2.60
C ASP A 110 -0.80 -7.51 3.59
N VAL A 111 -1.68 -8.39 3.09
CA VAL A 111 -2.38 -9.39 3.92
C VAL A 111 -1.37 -10.31 4.61
N TRP A 112 -0.38 -10.81 3.87
CA TRP A 112 0.67 -11.66 4.40
C TRP A 112 1.45 -10.96 5.51
N MET A 113 1.94 -9.75 5.25
CA MET A 113 2.71 -8.93 6.18
C MET A 113 1.95 -8.73 7.50
N TYR A 114 0.70 -8.27 7.45
CA TYR A 114 -0.10 -8.07 8.66
C TYR A 114 -0.46 -9.38 9.36
N THR A 115 -0.66 -10.47 8.62
CA THR A 115 -0.86 -11.79 9.23
C THR A 115 0.40 -12.23 9.98
N CYS A 116 1.59 -11.97 9.44
CA CYS A 116 2.84 -12.21 10.15
C CYS A 116 2.94 -11.33 11.40
N ALA A 117 2.60 -10.03 11.31
CA ALA A 117 2.60 -9.12 12.46
C ALA A 117 1.64 -9.59 13.56
N PHE A 118 0.42 -9.97 13.19
CA PHE A 118 -0.57 -10.55 14.10
C PHE A 118 0.00 -11.75 14.88
N PHE A 119 0.62 -12.70 14.18
CA PHE A 119 1.21 -13.88 14.85
C PHE A 119 2.51 -13.54 15.58
N SER A 120 3.27 -12.54 15.14
CA SER A 120 4.52 -12.15 15.77
C SER A 120 4.28 -11.45 17.11
N HIS A 121 3.29 -10.56 17.22
CA HIS A 121 2.83 -10.00 18.49
C HIS A 121 2.16 -11.04 19.40
N MET A 122 1.51 -12.05 18.82
CA MET A 122 0.89 -13.12 19.61
C MET A 122 1.94 -14.01 20.30
N THR A 123 3.06 -14.27 19.61
CA THR A 123 4.04 -15.29 20.02
C THR A 123 5.38 -14.73 20.51
N LEU A 124 5.73 -13.51 20.11
CA LEU A 124 7.07 -12.94 20.19
C LEU A 124 8.18 -13.80 19.56
N TYR A 125 7.81 -14.75 18.67
CA TYR A 125 8.76 -15.69 18.10
C TYR A 125 9.74 -14.98 17.16
N PRO A 126 11.07 -14.97 17.44
CA PRO A 126 12.03 -14.14 16.71
C PRO A 126 12.07 -14.36 15.18
N PRO A 127 11.96 -15.59 14.66
CA PRO A 127 11.87 -15.81 13.22
C PRO A 127 10.61 -15.19 12.59
N LEU A 128 9.46 -15.21 13.27
CA LEU A 128 8.25 -14.54 12.79
C LEU A 128 8.43 -13.02 12.78
N ASN A 129 9.02 -12.45 13.84
CA ASN A 129 9.36 -11.02 13.87
C ASN A 129 10.27 -10.63 12.69
N ALA A 130 11.33 -11.39 12.41
CA ALA A 130 12.20 -11.13 11.27
C ALA A 130 11.48 -11.23 9.92
N VAL A 131 10.57 -12.21 9.75
CA VAL A 131 9.76 -12.38 8.55
C VAL A 131 8.78 -11.23 8.37
N THR A 132 8.08 -10.80 9.43
CA THR A 132 7.18 -9.64 9.43
C THR A 132 7.90 -8.43 8.87
N LEU A 133 9.07 -8.11 9.42
CA LEU A 133 9.80 -6.90 9.07
C LEU A 133 10.41 -6.93 7.68
N THR A 134 10.93 -8.09 7.29
CA THR A 134 11.38 -8.31 5.91
C THR A 134 10.21 -8.14 4.95
N SER A 135 9.02 -8.63 5.30
CA SER A 135 7.81 -8.51 4.47
C SER A 135 7.37 -7.06 4.29
N VAL A 136 7.34 -6.25 5.37
CA VAL A 136 7.02 -4.81 5.30
C VAL A 136 7.90 -4.09 4.27
N LEU A 137 9.21 -4.32 4.34
CA LEU A 137 10.18 -3.69 3.46
C LEU A 137 10.12 -4.25 2.02
N THR A 138 9.76 -5.53 1.87
CA THR A 138 9.64 -6.17 0.56
C THR A 138 8.47 -5.59 -0.25
N ASN A 139 7.38 -5.14 0.38
CA ASN A 139 6.27 -4.46 -0.32
C ASN A 139 6.74 -3.18 -1.02
N SER A 140 7.63 -2.42 -0.37
CA SER A 140 8.21 -1.20 -0.95
C SER A 140 9.14 -1.53 -2.13
N LEU A 141 9.92 -2.61 -2.03
CA LEU A 141 10.78 -3.10 -3.10
C LEU A 141 9.99 -3.58 -4.32
N TYR A 142 8.86 -4.26 -4.10
CA TYR A 142 7.97 -4.66 -5.18
C TYR A 142 7.43 -3.45 -5.94
N THR A 143 6.94 -2.44 -5.21
CA THR A 143 6.48 -1.19 -5.83
C THR A 143 7.60 -0.46 -6.55
N PHE A 144 8.81 -0.42 -5.99
CA PHE A 144 9.98 0.12 -6.70
C PHE A 144 10.22 -0.63 -8.01
N PHE A 145 10.26 -1.97 -7.99
CA PHE A 145 10.50 -2.78 -9.19
C PHE A 145 9.47 -2.51 -10.29
N VAL A 146 8.20 -2.38 -9.90
CA VAL A 146 7.08 -2.17 -10.82
C VAL A 146 7.01 -0.75 -11.37
N TYR A 147 7.27 0.27 -10.56
CA TYR A 147 6.95 1.67 -10.89
C TYR A 147 8.16 2.59 -11.09
N SER A 148 9.36 2.21 -10.66
CA SER A 148 10.53 3.12 -10.74
C SER A 148 10.96 3.48 -12.17
N TRP A 149 10.49 2.75 -13.19
CA TRP A 149 10.69 3.13 -14.60
C TRP A 149 10.09 4.50 -14.94
N MET A 150 9.08 4.96 -14.18
CA MET A 150 8.45 6.27 -14.33
C MET A 150 9.43 7.41 -14.06
N ALA A 151 10.44 7.20 -13.21
CA ALA A 151 11.50 8.18 -12.94
C ALA A 151 12.48 8.36 -14.13
N GLY A 152 12.45 7.47 -15.11
CA GLY A 152 13.28 7.54 -16.32
C GLY A 152 14.73 7.05 -16.13
N GLY A 153 15.61 7.48 -17.04
CA GLY A 153 17.04 7.12 -17.01
C GLY A 153 17.30 5.61 -17.02
N PRO A 154 18.29 5.11 -16.23
CA PRO A 154 18.65 3.68 -16.19
C PRO A 154 17.54 2.81 -15.60
N LEU A 155 16.62 3.40 -14.81
CA LEU A 155 15.49 2.69 -14.20
C LEU A 155 14.43 2.28 -15.23
N LYS A 156 14.50 2.73 -16.49
CA LYS A 156 13.69 2.17 -17.58
C LYS A 156 14.04 0.70 -17.87
N SER A 157 15.26 0.27 -17.58
CA SER A 157 15.73 -1.10 -17.82
C SER A 157 15.24 -2.06 -16.72
N THR A 158 14.49 -3.09 -17.11
CA THR A 158 14.02 -4.14 -16.18
C THR A 158 15.18 -4.86 -15.48
N PRO A 159 16.27 -5.26 -16.15
CA PRO A 159 17.45 -5.82 -15.48
C PRO A 159 18.02 -4.91 -14.39
N VAL A 160 18.15 -3.61 -14.66
CA VAL A 160 18.68 -2.65 -13.67
C VAL A 160 17.77 -2.58 -12.45
N ARG A 161 16.45 -2.46 -12.65
CA ARG A 161 15.48 -2.48 -11.53
C ARG A 161 15.58 -3.78 -10.74
N ALA A 162 15.68 -4.93 -11.41
CA ALA A 162 15.79 -6.23 -10.75
C ALA A 162 17.06 -6.32 -9.89
N ILE A 163 18.22 -5.93 -10.42
CA ILE A 163 19.50 -5.94 -9.68
C ILE A 163 19.42 -5.04 -8.45
N VAL A 164 18.91 -3.81 -8.58
CA VAL A 164 18.75 -2.87 -7.46
C VAL A 164 17.79 -3.44 -6.41
N THR A 165 16.68 -4.04 -6.84
CA THR A 165 15.68 -4.64 -5.96
C THR A 165 16.27 -5.80 -5.16
N ILE A 166 16.99 -6.72 -5.82
CA ILE A 166 17.63 -7.87 -5.16
C ILE A 166 18.73 -7.42 -4.20
N ALA A 167 19.57 -6.47 -4.63
CA ALA A 167 20.64 -5.94 -3.78
C ALA A 167 20.06 -5.26 -2.52
N ALA A 168 19.04 -4.41 -2.68
CA ALA A 168 18.36 -3.78 -1.56
C ALA A 168 17.68 -4.79 -0.63
N TRP A 169 17.06 -5.85 -1.20
CA TRP A 169 16.46 -6.92 -0.42
C TRP A 169 17.50 -7.67 0.44
N LEU A 170 18.66 -8.02 -0.12
CA LEU A 170 19.74 -8.66 0.63
C LEU A 170 20.27 -7.75 1.75
N VAL A 171 20.40 -6.45 1.50
CA VAL A 171 20.77 -5.46 2.54
C VAL A 171 19.73 -5.43 3.65
N ILE A 172 18.43 -5.39 3.31
CA ILE A 172 17.34 -5.41 4.29
C ILE A 172 17.40 -6.67 5.15
N VAL A 173 17.54 -7.85 4.55
CA VAL A 173 17.65 -9.12 5.28
C VAL A 173 18.84 -9.09 6.24
N GLN A 174 19.99 -8.58 5.78
CA GLN A 174 21.18 -8.44 6.63
C GLN A 174 20.94 -7.46 7.78
N CYS A 175 20.33 -6.30 7.52
CA CYS A 175 20.03 -5.30 8.54
C CYS A 175 19.05 -5.83 9.59
N VAL A 176 17.96 -6.48 9.18
CA VAL A 176 16.98 -7.10 10.09
C VAL A 176 17.65 -8.16 10.96
N ARG A 177 18.65 -8.87 10.44
CA ARG A 177 19.42 -9.85 11.20
C ARG A 177 20.37 -9.22 12.22
N THR A 178 21.07 -8.14 11.88
CA THR A 178 22.20 -7.64 12.69
C THR A 178 21.88 -6.41 13.52
N VAL A 179 21.14 -5.44 12.96
CA VAL A 179 20.90 -4.14 13.61
C VAL A 179 20.18 -4.26 14.95
N PRO A 180 19.15 -5.12 15.12
CA PRO A 180 18.52 -5.30 16.43
C PRO A 180 19.50 -5.77 17.49
N ALA A 181 20.39 -6.72 17.14
CA ALA A 181 21.40 -7.22 18.06
C ALA A 181 22.44 -6.14 18.42
N MET A 182 22.75 -5.22 17.50
CA MET A 182 23.66 -4.09 17.76
C MET A 182 23.07 -3.10 18.78
N PHE A 183 21.74 -2.93 18.81
CA PHE A 183 21.05 -2.10 19.78
C PHE A 183 20.82 -2.80 21.14
N GLY A 184 21.05 -4.11 21.23
CA GLY A 184 20.93 -4.87 22.48
C GLY A 184 19.47 -5.20 22.84
N HIS A 185 19.18 -5.23 24.14
CA HIS A 185 17.84 -5.56 24.65
C HIS A 185 16.78 -4.59 24.08
N ARG A 186 15.66 -5.12 23.58
CA ARG A 186 14.62 -4.38 22.85
C ARG A 186 15.13 -3.58 21.65
N GLY A 187 16.26 -4.01 21.06
CA GLY A 187 16.91 -3.34 19.94
C GLY A 187 16.13 -3.37 18.62
N GLY A 188 15.06 -4.15 18.55
CA GLY A 188 14.20 -4.29 17.39
C GLY A 188 13.48 -3.02 16.98
N VAL A 189 12.88 -2.31 17.94
CA VAL A 189 12.17 -1.05 17.68
C VAL A 189 13.11 0.04 17.15
N PRO A 190 14.30 0.32 17.74
CA PRO A 190 15.24 1.27 17.14
C PRO A 190 15.82 0.79 15.82
N ALA A 191 15.97 -0.53 15.60
CA ALA A 191 16.36 -1.06 14.30
C ALA A 191 15.33 -0.71 13.21
N LEU A 192 14.04 -0.74 13.52
CA LEU A 192 12.98 -0.35 12.56
C LEU A 192 13.10 1.10 12.16
N LEU A 193 13.37 1.99 13.12
CA LEU A 193 13.58 3.41 12.84
C LEU A 193 14.75 3.62 11.86
N VAL A 194 15.86 2.90 12.05
CA VAL A 194 17.02 3.03 11.17
C VAL A 194 16.76 2.47 9.77
N ILE A 195 16.04 1.35 9.67
CA ILE A 195 15.88 0.65 8.40
C ILE A 195 14.73 1.25 7.57
N GLN A 196 13.58 1.57 8.19
CA GLN A 196 12.36 1.96 7.49
C GLN A 196 12.23 3.47 7.26
N VAL A 197 12.59 4.31 8.25
CA VAL A 197 12.36 5.77 8.19
C VAL A 197 12.98 6.42 6.95
N PRO A 198 14.24 6.14 6.56
CA PRO A 198 14.83 6.76 5.38
C PRO A 198 14.04 6.45 4.10
N ALA A 199 13.53 5.22 3.98
CA ALA A 199 12.75 4.79 2.82
C ALA A 199 11.40 5.50 2.76
N VAL A 200 10.69 5.59 3.91
CA VAL A 200 9.39 6.27 4.00
C VAL A 200 9.53 7.77 3.70
N ILE A 201 10.56 8.43 4.25
CA ILE A 201 10.84 9.85 3.97
C ILE A 201 11.14 10.05 2.48
N ALA A 202 12.02 9.24 1.90
CA ALA A 202 12.35 9.34 0.47
C ALA A 202 11.13 9.14 -0.42
N ALA A 203 10.28 8.15 -0.11
CA ALA A 203 9.03 7.92 -0.84
C ALA A 203 8.05 9.10 -0.70
N THR A 204 7.95 9.69 0.48
CA THR A 204 7.10 10.87 0.74
C THR A 204 7.58 12.08 -0.05
N LEU A 205 8.89 12.35 -0.07
CA LEU A 205 9.50 13.41 -0.87
C LEU A 205 9.28 13.17 -2.38
N GLY A 206 9.40 11.92 -2.82
CA GLY A 206 9.08 11.52 -4.20
C GLY A 206 7.63 11.81 -4.56
N ALA A 207 6.68 11.46 -3.70
CA ALA A 207 5.26 11.80 -3.89
C ALA A 207 5.02 13.31 -3.90
N ALA A 208 5.75 14.09 -3.10
CA ALA A 208 5.66 15.56 -3.07
C ALA A 208 6.12 16.15 -4.40
N TRP A 209 7.27 15.69 -4.88
CA TRP A 209 7.83 16.11 -6.15
C TRP A 209 6.91 15.75 -7.32
N MET A 210 6.36 14.53 -7.34
CA MET A 210 5.40 14.13 -8.37
C MET A 210 4.13 14.97 -8.32
N ARG A 211 3.56 15.24 -7.14
CA ARG A 211 2.39 16.11 -7.00
C ARG A 211 2.65 17.52 -7.56
N HIS A 212 3.84 18.07 -7.36
CA HIS A 212 4.19 19.38 -7.87
C HIS A 212 4.38 19.39 -9.39
N SER A 213 5.01 18.33 -9.93
CA SER A 213 5.46 18.26 -11.33
C SER A 213 4.43 17.67 -12.30
N CYS A 214 3.39 17.00 -11.81
CA CYS A 214 2.40 16.31 -12.63
C CYS A 214 1.19 17.19 -13.01
N ALA A 215 0.42 16.75 -14.01
CA ALA A 215 -0.81 17.42 -14.43
C ALA A 215 -1.86 17.42 -13.31
N GLU A 216 -2.76 18.42 -13.27
CA GLU A 216 -3.80 18.56 -12.23
C GLU A 216 -4.61 17.28 -11.99
N ARG A 217 -4.92 16.55 -13.07
CA ARG A 217 -5.63 15.27 -13.00
C ARG A 217 -4.90 14.22 -12.15
N GLU A 218 -3.58 14.20 -12.19
CA GLU A 218 -2.73 13.24 -11.48
C GLU A 218 -2.48 13.68 -10.03
N LYS A 219 -2.54 14.99 -9.75
CA LYS A 219 -2.39 15.54 -8.39
C LYS A 219 -3.44 14.98 -7.41
N ALA A 220 -4.64 14.65 -7.90
CA ALA A 220 -5.69 14.02 -7.12
C ALA A 220 -5.30 12.63 -6.56
N THR A 221 -4.35 11.93 -7.21
CA THR A 221 -3.80 10.65 -6.72
C THR A 221 -2.59 10.86 -5.82
N TYR A 222 -1.71 11.82 -6.15
CA TYR A 222 -0.52 12.08 -5.33
C TYR A 222 -0.83 12.79 -4.00
N GLY A 223 -1.98 13.47 -3.89
CA GLY A 223 -2.42 14.10 -2.65
C GLY A 223 -2.65 13.11 -1.49
N PRO A 224 -3.53 12.11 -1.64
CA PRO A 224 -3.71 11.08 -0.62
C PRO A 224 -2.48 10.19 -0.43
N LEU A 225 -1.63 10.02 -1.46
CA LEU A 225 -0.35 9.31 -1.32
C LEU A 225 0.63 10.05 -0.42
N LEU A 226 0.65 11.40 -0.48
CA LEU A 226 1.40 12.22 0.47
C LEU A 226 0.86 12.10 1.88
N LEU A 227 -0.47 12.07 2.04
CA LEU A 227 -1.08 11.85 3.34
C LEU A 227 -0.69 10.47 3.89
N ALA A 228 -0.69 9.42 3.07
CA ALA A 228 -0.20 8.10 3.44
C ALA A 228 1.24 8.16 3.96
N GLY A 229 2.14 8.81 3.20
CA GLY A 229 3.54 9.02 3.62
C GLY A 229 3.65 9.78 4.94
N ALA A 230 2.88 10.86 5.11
CA ALA A 230 2.88 11.66 6.34
C ALA A 230 2.39 10.87 7.56
N LEU A 231 1.35 10.03 7.41
CA LEU A 231 0.87 9.15 8.47
C LEU A 231 1.91 8.10 8.86
N LEU A 232 2.62 7.52 7.89
CA LEU A 232 3.70 6.57 8.16
C LEU A 232 4.90 7.24 8.82
N VAL A 233 5.30 8.44 8.40
CA VAL A 233 6.33 9.22 9.09
C VAL A 233 5.90 9.55 10.53
N LEU A 234 4.63 9.90 10.73
CA LEU A 234 4.09 10.14 12.06
C LEU A 234 4.11 8.87 12.92
N ALA A 235 3.75 7.72 12.38
CA ALA A 235 3.82 6.43 13.08
C ALA A 235 5.25 6.15 13.57
N MET A 236 6.26 6.40 12.74
CA MET A 236 7.67 6.30 13.14
C MET A 236 8.04 7.32 14.21
N GLY A 237 7.55 8.56 14.11
CA GLY A 237 7.74 9.58 15.15
C GLY A 237 7.14 9.18 16.49
N VAL A 238 5.94 8.60 16.49
CA VAL A 238 5.31 8.06 17.71
C VAL A 238 6.08 6.84 18.22
N SER A 239 6.67 6.03 17.34
CA SER A 239 7.54 4.91 17.73
C SER A 239 8.78 5.38 18.50
N VAL A 240 9.37 6.52 18.15
CA VAL A 240 10.46 7.13 18.95
C VAL A 240 9.96 7.49 20.35
N ILE A 241 8.77 8.09 20.46
CA ILE A 241 8.17 8.45 21.75
C ILE A 241 7.90 7.19 22.59
N GLU A 242 7.39 6.12 21.97
CA GLU A 242 7.18 4.83 22.61
C GLU A 242 8.48 4.23 23.15
N VAL A 243 9.57 4.28 22.37
CA VAL A 243 10.87 3.75 22.82
C VAL A 243 11.41 4.55 24.02
N VAL A 244 11.29 5.87 24.00
CA VAL A 244 11.88 6.73 25.03
C VAL A 244 11.02 6.80 26.29
N TYR A 245 9.69 6.84 26.14
CA TYR A 245 8.75 7.13 27.23
C TYR A 245 7.66 6.08 27.42
N GLY A 246 7.54 5.07 26.56
CA GLY A 246 6.42 4.12 26.55
C GLY A 246 6.24 3.42 27.88
N GLN A 247 7.30 2.78 28.39
CA GLN A 247 7.28 2.08 29.68
C GLN A 247 6.87 3.03 30.83
N TYR A 248 7.51 4.20 30.90
CA TYR A 248 7.22 5.21 31.92
C TYR A 248 5.76 5.68 31.86
N CYS A 249 5.23 5.89 30.65
CA CYS A 249 3.87 6.34 30.44
C CYS A 249 2.83 5.27 30.80
N GLN A 250 3.11 4.01 30.48
CA GLN A 250 2.28 2.88 30.90
C GLN A 250 2.25 2.77 32.41
N ASP A 251 3.41 2.71 33.06
CA ASP A 251 3.51 2.52 34.51
C ASP A 251 2.82 3.64 35.31
N ARG A 252 2.83 4.88 34.82
CA ARG A 252 2.28 6.05 35.53
C ARG A 252 0.88 6.50 35.12
N TYR A 253 0.48 6.34 33.86
CA TYR A 253 -0.74 6.98 33.34
C TYR A 253 -1.73 6.01 32.72
N PHE A 254 -1.26 4.97 32.02
CA PHE A 254 -2.11 4.13 31.18
C PHE A 254 -2.23 2.67 31.66
N GLY A 255 -1.51 2.30 32.71
CA GLY A 255 -1.47 0.95 33.24
C GLY A 255 -1.03 -0.04 32.16
N ASN A 256 -1.85 -1.08 31.94
CA ASN A 256 -1.56 -2.13 30.96
C ASN A 256 -1.90 -1.76 29.51
N PHE A 257 -2.43 -0.56 29.24
CA PHE A 257 -2.86 -0.20 27.88
C PHE A 257 -1.72 0.52 27.10
N PRO A 258 -1.21 -0.06 26.01
CA PRO A 258 -0.11 0.50 25.23
C PRO A 258 -0.63 1.56 24.24
N VAL A 259 -0.97 2.75 24.74
CA VAL A 259 -1.57 3.85 23.94
C VAL A 259 -0.76 4.14 22.68
N PHE A 260 0.56 4.31 22.82
CA PHE A 260 1.42 4.68 21.69
C PHE A 260 1.46 3.57 20.64
N HIS A 261 1.62 2.32 21.05
CA HIS A 261 1.62 1.16 20.16
C HIS A 261 0.33 1.05 19.32
N VAL A 262 -0.82 1.21 19.98
CA VAL A 262 -2.12 1.20 19.29
C VAL A 262 -2.24 2.35 18.29
N ILE A 263 -1.75 3.54 18.65
CA ILE A 263 -1.70 4.69 17.74
C ILE A 263 -0.80 4.39 16.54
N ILE A 264 0.39 3.81 16.75
CA ILE A 264 1.33 3.43 15.69
C ILE A 264 0.65 2.50 14.70
N HIS A 265 0.10 1.37 15.15
CA HIS A 265 -0.61 0.44 14.27
C HIS A 265 -1.80 1.07 13.56
N THR A 266 -2.55 1.95 14.22
CA THR A 266 -3.68 2.66 13.59
C THR A 266 -3.20 3.57 12.45
N LEU A 267 -2.14 4.35 12.68
CA LEU A 267 -1.55 5.22 11.66
C LEU A 267 -0.98 4.40 10.49
N GLU A 268 -0.33 3.28 10.78
CA GLU A 268 0.20 2.36 9.77
C GLU A 268 -0.91 1.74 8.92
N GLN A 269 -1.98 1.24 9.53
CA GLN A 269 -3.13 0.66 8.82
C GLN A 269 -3.79 1.69 7.88
N ILE A 270 -4.01 2.91 8.36
CA ILE A 270 -4.59 3.98 7.52
C ILE A 270 -3.60 4.35 6.40
N GLY A 271 -2.32 4.52 6.73
CA GLY A 271 -1.27 4.86 5.77
C GLY A 271 -1.13 3.81 4.66
N ILE A 272 -1.03 2.53 5.02
CA ILE A 272 -0.90 1.41 4.09
C ILE A 272 -2.17 1.23 3.25
N TYR A 273 -3.36 1.40 3.85
CA TYR A 273 -4.61 1.42 3.09
C TYR A 273 -4.60 2.50 2.00
N LEU A 274 -4.31 3.75 2.37
CA LEU A 274 -4.25 4.87 1.43
C LEU A 274 -3.19 4.62 0.35
N TYR A 275 -2.01 4.14 0.74
CA TYR A 275 -0.95 3.74 -0.17
C TYR A 275 -1.44 2.72 -1.20
N GLY A 276 -2.07 1.62 -0.77
CA GLY A 276 -2.57 0.58 -1.67
C GLY A 276 -3.61 1.10 -2.67
N VAL A 277 -4.58 1.91 -2.21
CA VAL A 277 -5.57 2.54 -3.09
C VAL A 277 -4.90 3.48 -4.11
N MET A 278 -3.91 4.27 -3.68
CA MET A 278 -3.21 5.20 -4.57
C MET A 278 -2.30 4.48 -5.57
N VAL A 279 -1.63 3.40 -5.17
CA VAL A 279 -0.86 2.56 -6.10
C VAL A 279 -1.79 1.94 -7.16
N ALA A 280 -2.96 1.45 -6.75
CA ALA A 280 -3.97 0.98 -7.68
C ALA A 280 -4.43 2.09 -8.63
N SER A 281 -4.64 3.32 -8.11
CA SER A 281 -5.02 4.48 -8.91
C SER A 281 -3.93 4.85 -9.92
N ILE A 282 -2.66 4.92 -9.52
CA ILE A 282 -1.51 5.16 -10.42
C ILE A 282 -1.50 4.10 -11.52
N ARG A 283 -1.70 2.84 -11.16
CA ARG A 283 -1.72 1.74 -12.12
C ARG A 283 -2.82 1.88 -13.16
N HIS A 284 -4.05 2.13 -12.74
CA HIS A 284 -5.23 2.02 -13.59
C HIS A 284 -5.76 3.35 -14.14
N THR A 285 -5.22 4.47 -13.71
CA THR A 285 -5.62 5.81 -14.20
C THR A 285 -4.49 6.54 -14.92
N ILE A 286 -3.23 6.23 -14.60
CA ILE A 286 -2.04 6.90 -15.16
C ILE A 286 -1.24 5.93 -16.06
N ASN A 287 -0.75 4.82 -15.51
CA ASN A 287 0.21 3.94 -16.20
C ASN A 287 -0.42 3.05 -17.26
N GLU A 288 -1.49 2.35 -16.90
CA GLU A 288 -2.31 1.54 -17.80
C GLU A 288 -3.78 1.94 -17.63
N PRO A 289 -4.17 3.10 -18.21
CA PRO A 289 -5.50 3.65 -18.04
C PRO A 289 -6.57 2.66 -18.47
N ARG A 290 -7.49 2.34 -17.55
CA ARG A 290 -8.65 1.48 -17.80
C ARG A 290 -9.92 2.31 -17.92
N LYS A 291 -10.80 1.90 -18.83
CA LYS A 291 -12.10 2.57 -19.02
C LYS A 291 -12.90 2.58 -17.72
N GLY A 292 -13.38 3.76 -17.34
CA GLY A 292 -14.16 3.98 -16.12
C GLY A 292 -13.40 3.83 -14.81
N ALA A 293 -12.06 3.77 -14.84
CA ALA A 293 -11.24 3.85 -13.64
C ALA A 293 -11.41 5.21 -12.97
N LYS A 294 -11.97 5.23 -11.76
CA LYS A 294 -12.25 6.46 -11.02
C LYS A 294 -11.98 6.26 -9.54
N LEU A 295 -11.23 7.20 -8.97
CA LEU A 295 -11.10 7.32 -7.52
C LEU A 295 -12.42 7.87 -6.95
N GLU A 296 -13.05 7.10 -6.07
CA GLU A 296 -14.31 7.45 -5.41
C GLU A 296 -14.16 7.38 -3.89
N TYR A 297 -15.12 7.97 -3.16
CA TYR A 297 -15.09 8.05 -1.71
C TYR A 297 -16.34 7.40 -1.11
N CYS A 298 -16.13 6.32 -0.37
CA CYS A 298 -17.17 5.66 0.40
C CYS A 298 -17.51 6.52 1.64
N GLY A 299 -18.79 6.82 1.83
CA GLY A 299 -19.24 7.72 2.89
C GLY A 299 -18.71 9.17 2.79
N GLY A 300 -18.12 9.55 1.64
CA GLY A 300 -17.54 10.88 1.42
C GLY A 300 -16.11 11.07 1.93
N TRP A 301 -15.52 10.10 2.63
CA TRP A 301 -14.19 10.26 3.26
C TRP A 301 -13.22 9.11 2.97
N LEU A 302 -13.70 7.89 2.72
CA LEU A 302 -12.82 6.74 2.52
C LEU A 302 -12.54 6.51 1.02
N PRO A 303 -11.32 6.75 0.52
CA PRO A 303 -11.02 6.56 -0.90
C PRO A 303 -11.00 5.08 -1.27
N TYR A 304 -11.49 4.75 -2.46
CA TYR A 304 -11.34 3.45 -3.11
C TYR A 304 -11.30 3.64 -4.64
N LEU A 305 -10.68 2.72 -5.37
CA LEU A 305 -10.64 2.78 -6.83
C LEU A 305 -11.75 1.90 -7.41
N ARG A 306 -12.66 2.51 -8.17
CA ARG A 306 -13.67 1.76 -8.92
C ARG A 306 -13.21 1.54 -10.35
N LEU A 307 -13.38 0.32 -10.87
CA LEU A 307 -13.23 0.00 -12.30
C LEU A 307 -14.60 -0.36 -12.91
N ALA A 308 -14.78 -0.09 -14.21
CA ALA A 308 -15.99 -0.49 -14.94
C ALA A 308 -16.00 -1.98 -15.31
N ALA A 309 -17.19 -2.55 -15.55
CA ALA A 309 -17.40 -3.99 -15.80
C ALA A 309 -16.58 -4.51 -16.98
N ASP A 310 -16.54 -3.71 -18.04
CA ASP A 310 -15.91 -4.03 -19.31
C ASP A 310 -14.44 -3.61 -19.37
N SER A 311 -13.87 -3.11 -18.27
CA SER A 311 -12.49 -2.60 -18.21
C SER A 311 -11.41 -3.66 -18.47
N SER A 312 -11.77 -4.94 -18.48
CA SER A 312 -10.87 -6.03 -18.93
C SER A 312 -10.56 -5.99 -20.44
N LYS A 313 -11.27 -5.16 -21.22
CA LYS A 313 -11.04 -4.96 -22.66
C LYS A 313 -10.81 -3.47 -22.93
N GLY A 314 -9.56 -3.03 -22.95
CA GLY A 314 -9.19 -1.75 -23.57
C GLY A 314 -8.04 -1.01 -22.89
N VAL A 315 -6.90 -0.97 -23.57
CA VAL A 315 -5.98 0.17 -23.53
C VAL A 315 -6.60 1.23 -24.43
N GLU A 316 -7.40 2.13 -23.85
CA GLU A 316 -7.78 3.35 -24.57
C GLU A 316 -6.60 4.32 -24.47
N LYS A 317 -5.87 4.51 -25.58
CA LYS A 317 -5.16 5.79 -25.76
C LYS A 317 -6.26 6.85 -25.73
N ALA A 318 -6.37 7.57 -24.63
CA ALA A 318 -7.47 8.49 -24.35
C ALA A 318 -7.79 9.35 -25.58
N ALA A 319 -8.97 9.13 -26.15
CA ALA A 319 -9.56 10.07 -27.09
C ALA A 319 -9.92 11.33 -26.28
N VAL A 320 -9.39 12.46 -26.76
CA VAL A 320 -9.68 13.80 -26.26
C VAL A 320 -11.18 14.06 -26.45
N ASN A 321 -11.92 14.19 -25.36
CA ASN A 321 -13.18 14.91 -25.31
C ASN A 321 -13.17 15.75 -24.03
N VAL A 322 -12.39 16.83 -24.07
CA VAL A 322 -12.63 17.98 -23.21
C VAL A 322 -13.62 18.82 -24.00
N VAL A 323 -14.85 18.92 -23.50
CA VAL A 323 -15.78 19.98 -23.90
C VAL A 323 -15.05 21.29 -23.64
N ALA A 324 -14.73 22.01 -24.72
CA ALA A 324 -14.07 23.30 -24.65
C ALA A 324 -15.01 24.27 -23.94
N ASP A 325 -14.59 24.75 -22.78
CA ASP A 325 -15.12 25.98 -22.20
C ASP A 325 -14.31 27.12 -22.81
N ASP A 326 -14.95 27.91 -23.66
CA ASP A 326 -14.37 29.05 -24.35
C ASP A 326 -14.10 30.18 -23.35
N SER A 327 -12.85 30.34 -22.94
CA SER A 327 -12.34 31.67 -22.57
C SER A 327 -10.80 31.75 -22.67
N PRO A 328 -10.25 32.75 -23.40
CA PRO A 328 -8.81 32.85 -23.63
C PRO A 328 -8.16 33.79 -22.60
N ARG A 329 -7.15 33.32 -21.85
CA ARG A 329 -6.10 34.18 -21.28
C ARG A 329 -4.73 33.50 -21.23
N GLY A 330 -3.94 33.80 -22.26
CA GLY A 330 -2.54 34.27 -22.25
C GLY A 330 -1.50 33.73 -21.26
N GLY A 331 -0.33 33.36 -21.81
CA GLY A 331 1.00 33.51 -21.17
C GLY A 331 1.65 32.20 -20.72
N SER A 332 2.32 31.47 -21.63
CA SER A 332 3.79 31.43 -21.79
C SER A 332 4.51 30.44 -20.86
N GLY A 333 5.07 29.37 -21.44
CA GLY A 333 5.97 28.45 -20.73
C GLY A 333 6.28 27.18 -21.54
N ARG A 334 7.00 27.34 -22.65
CA ARG A 334 7.55 26.25 -23.47
C ARG A 334 8.39 25.28 -22.62
N TYR A 335 8.13 23.96 -22.74
CA TYR A 335 9.17 22.98 -23.06
C TYR A 335 8.58 21.93 -24.02
N ASN A 336 8.98 22.04 -25.29
CA ASN A 336 8.75 21.05 -26.34
C ASN A 336 9.89 20.03 -26.33
N LEU A 337 9.59 18.74 -26.45
CA LEU A 337 10.43 17.80 -27.20
C LEU A 337 9.61 16.66 -27.82
N ARG A 338 9.15 16.97 -29.03
CA ARG A 338 8.81 16.16 -30.21
C ARG A 338 9.21 14.66 -30.19
N LYS A 339 8.30 13.84 -30.75
CA LYS A 339 8.48 13.29 -32.12
C LYS A 339 7.11 13.00 -32.77
N ARG A 340 6.78 13.80 -33.80
CA ARG A 340 5.61 13.66 -34.68
C ARG A 340 6.13 13.06 -35.99
N VAL A 341 5.59 11.91 -36.39
CA VAL A 341 5.79 11.36 -37.74
C VAL A 341 4.66 11.91 -38.60
N THR A 342 4.99 12.76 -39.57
CA THR A 342 4.06 13.28 -40.59
C THR A 342 4.27 12.47 -41.87
N LYS A 343 3.21 11.84 -42.39
CA LYS A 343 3.13 11.44 -43.79
C LYS A 343 2.40 12.55 -44.54
N THR A 344 3.06 13.12 -45.54
CA THR A 344 2.51 14.08 -46.50
C THR A 344 2.02 13.30 -47.73
N PRO A 345 0.82 13.57 -48.28
CA PRO A 345 0.53 13.26 -49.67
C PRO A 345 0.90 14.47 -50.54
N THR A 346 1.76 14.24 -51.51
CA THR A 346 2.10 15.15 -52.61
C THR A 346 0.95 15.23 -53.60
N THR A 347 0.40 16.42 -53.80
CA THR A 347 -0.35 16.82 -55.00
C THR A 347 0.63 17.41 -56.00
N GLY A 348 0.75 16.79 -57.17
CA GLY A 348 1.41 17.34 -58.35
C GLY A 348 0.35 17.74 -59.38
N SER A 349 0.41 18.99 -59.82
CA SER A 349 -0.34 19.53 -60.96
C SER A 349 0.46 19.34 -62.24
N GLU A 350 -0.17 18.88 -63.31
CA GLU A 350 0.20 19.19 -64.69
C GLU A 350 -1.10 19.22 -65.51
N GLY A 351 -1.29 20.28 -66.31
CA GLY A 351 -2.46 20.49 -67.14
C GLY A 351 -2.16 20.26 -68.63
N ALA A 352 -3.20 20.08 -69.43
CA ALA A 352 -3.28 20.44 -70.84
C ALA A 352 -4.75 20.35 -71.29
N THR A 353 -5.07 21.24 -72.22
CA THR A 353 -6.32 21.51 -72.96
C THR A 353 -6.86 20.32 -73.76
N ASP A 354 -8.18 20.23 -73.96
CA ASP A 354 -8.80 20.42 -75.29
C ASP A 354 -10.35 20.31 -75.32
N GLU A 355 -10.86 21.08 -76.27
CA GLU A 355 -12.16 21.27 -76.94
C GLU A 355 -13.34 20.29 -76.82
N SER A 356 -14.53 20.93 -76.81
CA SER A 356 -15.79 20.55 -77.48
C SER A 356 -16.54 19.32 -76.90
N THR A 357 -17.86 19.13 -77.00
CA THR A 357 -18.95 19.69 -77.81
C THR A 357 -20.26 19.35 -77.06
N THR A 358 -21.33 20.15 -77.28
CA THR A 358 -22.78 19.80 -77.37
C THR A 358 -23.34 18.55 -76.65
N THR A 359 -24.52 18.53 -76.03
CA THR A 359 -25.86 18.92 -76.54
C THR A 359 -26.90 18.69 -75.42
N GLU A 360 -27.96 19.51 -75.47
CA GLU A 360 -29.32 19.39 -74.87
C GLU A 360 -29.51 19.19 -73.35
#